data_AF-G5QXS5-F1
#
_entry.id   AF-G5QXS5-F1
#
_cell.length_a   1.000
_cell.length_b   1.000
_cell.length_c   1.000
_cell.angle_alpha   90.00
_cell.angle_beta   90.00
_cell.angle_gamma   90.00
#
_symmetry.space_group_name_H-M   'P 1'
#
loop_
_entity.id
_entity.type
_entity.pdbx_description
1 polymer ?
#
loop_
_entity_poly.entity_id
_entity_poly.type
_entity_poly.pdbx_seq_one_letter_code
_entity_poly.pdbx_strand_id
1 'polypeptide(L)'
;MSTITRERLLKIQQWRETYGAGSNVMLPAEEAEELARIALAALEAEPEPVVPESISVRQAISALESADCVTTIGQAYKMGWNACRSAMLNGGKS
;
A
#
# COMPACT_ATOMS: atom_id res chain seq x y z
N MET A 1 -19.68 -5.88 -21.34
CA MET A 1 -18.58 -5.35 -20.50
C MET A 1 -17.36 -5.23 -21.39
N SER A 2 -17.02 -4.00 -21.76
CA SER A 2 -15.82 -3.71 -22.54
C SER A 2 -14.75 -3.29 -21.54
N THR A 3 -13.71 -4.11 -21.37
CA THR A 3 -12.60 -3.80 -20.46
C THR A 3 -11.69 -2.77 -21.14
N ILE A 4 -11.47 -1.61 -20.49
CA ILE A 4 -10.48 -0.65 -20.96
C ILE A 4 -9.08 -1.29 -20.91
N THR A 5 -8.34 -1.27 -22.02
CA THR A 5 -7.03 -1.93 -22.08
C THR A 5 -5.93 -1.05 -21.48
N ARG A 6 -4.79 -1.67 -21.11
CA ARG A 6 -3.62 -0.94 -20.59
C ARG A 6 -3.09 0.08 -21.59
N GLU A 7 -3.07 -0.28 -22.88
CA GLU A 7 -2.64 0.61 -23.96
C GLU A 7 -3.55 1.84 -24.07
N ARG A 8 -4.86 1.63 -23.88
CA ARG A 8 -5.84 2.73 -23.88
C ARG A 8 -5.63 3.67 -22.70
N LEU A 9 -5.40 3.13 -21.50
CA LEU A 9 -5.09 3.92 -20.30
C LEU A 9 -3.81 4.75 -20.47
N LEU A 10 -2.74 4.18 -21.02
CA LEU A 10 -1.50 4.91 -21.31
C LEU A 10 -1.72 6.05 -22.29
N LYS A 11 -2.54 5.84 -23.32
CA LYS A 11 -2.90 6.90 -24.27
C LYS A 11 -3.68 8.04 -23.61
N ILE A 12 -4.63 7.72 -22.72
CA ILE A 12 -5.39 8.72 -21.95
C ILE A 12 -4.46 9.49 -21.01
N GLN A 13 -3.49 8.82 -20.37
CA GLN A 13 -2.48 9.49 -19.53
C GLN A 13 -1.63 10.47 -20.34
N GLN A 14 -1.23 10.10 -21.56
CA GLN A 14 -0.39 10.93 -22.43
C GLN A 14 -1.10 12.18 -22.97
N TRP A 15 -2.43 12.23 -22.96
CA TRP A 15 -3.19 13.40 -23.41
C TRP A 15 -2.82 14.69 -22.67
N ARG A 16 -2.34 14.61 -21.43
CA ARG A 16 -1.82 15.77 -20.71
C ARG A 16 -0.65 16.44 -21.44
N GLU A 17 0.22 15.65 -22.05
CA GLU A 17 1.37 16.16 -22.83
C GLU A 17 0.90 16.78 -24.15
N THR A 18 -0.17 16.24 -24.74
CA THR A 18 -0.69 16.65 -26.03
C THR A 18 -1.54 17.92 -25.94
N TYR A 19 -2.43 17.99 -24.95
CA TYR A 19 -3.41 19.07 -24.80
C TYR A 19 -3.06 20.09 -23.72
N GLY A 20 -2.08 19.81 -22.86
CA GLY A 20 -1.70 20.67 -21.75
C GLY A 20 -2.58 20.53 -20.50
N ALA A 21 -2.11 21.08 -19.38
CA ALA A 21 -2.83 21.05 -18.12
C ALA A 21 -4.08 21.94 -18.17
N GLY A 22 -5.22 21.43 -17.69
CA GLY A 22 -6.50 22.16 -17.66
C GLY A 22 -7.35 22.05 -18.92
N SER A 23 -6.88 21.33 -19.95
CA SER A 23 -7.67 21.05 -21.15
C SER A 23 -8.71 19.95 -20.92
N ASN A 24 -9.94 20.20 -21.38
CA ASN A 24 -11.00 19.21 -21.36
C ASN A 24 -10.79 18.17 -22.48
N VAL A 25 -10.88 16.89 -22.14
CA VAL A 25 -10.78 15.77 -23.07
C VAL A 25 -12.10 14.99 -23.12
N MET A 26 -12.56 14.63 -24.32
CA MET A 26 -13.79 13.86 -24.51
C MET A 26 -13.48 12.36 -24.52
N LEU A 27 -14.22 11.61 -23.71
CA LEU A 27 -14.14 10.15 -23.60
C LEU A 27 -15.52 9.53 -23.89
N PRO A 28 -15.58 8.33 -24.51
CA PRO A 28 -16.81 7.53 -24.54
C PRO A 28 -17.36 7.31 -23.13
N ALA A 29 -18.69 7.23 -23.01
CA ALA A 29 -19.36 7.09 -21.73
C ALA A 29 -18.91 5.82 -20.98
N GLU A 30 -18.74 4.73 -21.70
CA GLU A 30 -18.33 3.43 -21.16
C GLU A 30 -16.89 3.45 -20.63
N GLU A 31 -15.97 4.17 -21.30
CA GLU A 31 -14.59 4.32 -20.82
C GLU A 31 -14.54 5.17 -19.54
N ALA A 32 -15.37 6.22 -19.48
CA ALA A 32 -15.45 7.09 -18.31
C ALA A 32 -16.05 6.37 -17.09
N GLU A 33 -17.11 5.58 -17.28
CA GLU A 33 -17.73 4.77 -16.22
C GLU A 33 -16.73 3.76 -15.64
N GLU A 34 -16.00 3.05 -16.50
CA GLU A 34 -15.03 2.05 -16.07
C GLU A 34 -13.83 2.67 -15.35
N LEU A 35 -13.33 3.82 -15.83
CA LEU A 35 -12.30 4.59 -15.13
C LEU A 35 -12.75 5.05 -13.74
N ALA A 36 -13.99 5.54 -13.62
CA ALA A 36 -14.55 5.95 -12.33
C ALA A 36 -14.67 4.76 -11.37
N ARG A 37 -15.15 3.62 -11.86
CA ARG A 37 -15.24 2.37 -11.07
C ARG A 37 -13.88 1.92 -10.54
N ILE A 38 -12.85 1.93 -11.40
CA ILE A 38 -11.48 1.57 -11.00
C ILE A 38 -10.93 2.58 -9.98
N ALA A 39 -11.12 3.87 -10.20
CA ALA A 39 -10.66 4.91 -9.29
C ALA A 39 -11.32 4.81 -7.92
N LEU A 40 -12.64 4.57 -7.87
CA LEU A 40 -13.37 4.35 -6.62
C LEU A 40 -12.85 3.10 -5.89
N ALA A 41 -12.70 1.98 -6.60
CA ALA A 41 -12.14 0.77 -6.01
C ALA A 41 -10.72 0.98 -5.48
N ALA A 42 -9.90 1.78 -6.15
CA ALA A 42 -8.54 2.11 -5.69
C ALA A 42 -8.54 3.02 -4.45
N LEU A 43 -9.53 3.91 -4.31
CA LEU A 43 -9.71 4.75 -3.11
C LEU A 43 -10.22 3.94 -1.91
N GLU A 44 -11.01 2.91 -2.15
CA GLU A 44 -11.55 2.01 -1.12
C GLU A 44 -10.62 0.84 -0.78
N ALA A 45 -9.58 0.61 -1.57
CA ALA A 45 -8.64 -0.49 -1.36
C ALA A 45 -7.83 -0.24 -0.07
N GLU A 46 -7.82 -1.24 0.82
CA GLU A 46 -6.91 -1.23 1.96
C GLU A 46 -5.45 -1.31 1.46
N PRO A 47 -4.50 -0.63 2.11
CA PRO A 47 -3.09 -0.72 1.76
C PRO A 47 -2.62 -2.18 1.84
N GLU A 48 -1.80 -2.60 0.87
CA GLU A 48 -1.25 -3.95 0.88
C GLU A 48 -0.47 -4.19 2.20
N PRO A 49 -0.69 -5.32 2.88
CA PRO A 49 -0.01 -5.62 4.14
C PRO A 49 1.49 -5.77 3.89
N VAL A 50 2.28 -4.82 4.40
CA VAL A 50 3.75 -4.90 4.36
C VAL A 50 4.22 -5.86 5.45
N VAL A 51 4.63 -7.07 5.04
CA VAL A 51 5.24 -8.07 5.93
C VAL A 51 6.76 -7.90 5.88
N PRO A 52 7.43 -7.57 7.00
CA PRO A 52 8.89 -7.53 7.05
C PRO A 52 9.51 -8.91 6.77
N GLU A 53 10.74 -8.92 6.28
CA GLU A 53 11.51 -10.17 6.11
C GLU A 53 11.68 -10.92 7.43
N SER A 54 11.74 -12.25 7.34
CA SER A 54 11.97 -13.08 8.52
C SER A 54 13.38 -12.86 9.05
N ILE A 55 13.49 -12.70 10.37
CA ILE A 55 14.77 -12.61 11.06
C ILE A 55 15.19 -13.98 11.59
N SER A 56 16.49 -14.26 11.54
CA SER A 56 17.08 -15.42 12.20
C SER A 56 17.10 -15.25 13.72
N VAL A 57 17.25 -16.37 14.44
CA VAL A 57 17.43 -16.37 15.91
C VAL A 57 18.61 -15.47 16.32
N ARG A 58 19.72 -15.48 15.56
CA ARG A 58 20.88 -14.64 15.84
C ARG A 58 20.56 -13.15 15.71
N GLN A 59 19.83 -12.75 14.67
CA GLN A 59 19.40 -11.36 14.49
C GLN A 59 18.44 -10.93 15.59
N ALA A 60 17.53 -11.80 16.02
CA ALA A 60 16.65 -11.54 17.14
C ALA A 60 17.44 -11.29 18.44
N ILE A 61 18.42 -12.15 18.76
CA ILE A 61 19.28 -11.99 19.95
C ILE A 61 20.04 -10.66 19.88
N SER A 62 20.68 -10.38 18.75
CA SER A 62 21.44 -9.13 18.55
C SER A 62 20.57 -7.88 18.68
N ALA A 63 19.32 -7.92 18.22
CA ALA A 63 18.37 -6.82 18.37
C ALA A 63 17.88 -6.64 19.81
N LEU A 64 17.76 -7.73 20.58
CA LEU A 64 17.38 -7.65 21.99
C LEU A 64 18.52 -7.12 22.86
N GLU A 65 19.76 -7.56 22.57
CA GLU A 65 20.98 -7.07 23.22
C GLU A 65 21.17 -5.58 22.99
N SER A 66 20.97 -5.08 21.76
CA SER A 66 21.11 -3.65 21.47
C SER A 66 20.02 -2.79 22.09
N ALA A 67 18.88 -3.37 22.45
CA ALA A 67 17.77 -2.69 23.09
C ALA A 67 17.79 -2.79 24.63
N ASP A 68 18.87 -3.30 25.24
CA ASP A 68 19.01 -3.56 26.68
C ASP A 68 17.86 -4.39 27.30
N CYS A 69 17.10 -5.12 26.47
CA CYS A 69 15.86 -5.78 26.87
C CYS A 69 16.03 -7.26 27.24
N VAL A 70 17.28 -7.73 27.33
CA VAL A 70 17.66 -9.14 27.54
C VAL A 70 17.31 -9.66 28.94
N THR A 71 16.87 -8.83 29.89
CA THR A 71 16.70 -9.29 31.28
C THR A 71 15.67 -10.40 31.44
N THR A 72 14.72 -10.60 30.53
CA THR A 72 13.85 -11.80 30.45
C THR A 72 13.25 -12.05 29.06
N ILE A 73 13.06 -13.32 28.68
CA ILE A 73 12.28 -13.73 27.49
C ILE A 73 10.87 -13.11 27.49
N GLY A 74 10.28 -12.89 28.66
CA GLY A 74 8.97 -12.25 28.81
C GLY A 74 8.92 -10.79 28.34
N GLN A 75 9.99 -10.01 28.53
CA GLN A 75 10.08 -8.63 28.03
C GLN A 75 10.17 -8.60 26.50
N ALA A 76 11.01 -9.45 25.91
CA ALA A 76 11.13 -9.59 24.46
C ALA A 76 9.79 -9.93 23.80
N TYR A 77 9.08 -10.93 24.34
CA TYR A 77 7.75 -11.30 23.85
C TYR A 77 6.74 -10.15 23.96
N LYS A 78 6.69 -9.46 25.12
CA LYS A 78 5.79 -8.32 25.33
C LYS A 78 6.07 -7.17 24.35
N MET A 79 7.34 -6.89 24.06
CA MET A 79 7.73 -5.87 23.09
C MET A 79 7.28 -6.25 21.67
N GLY A 80 7.59 -7.48 21.23
CA GLY A 80 7.16 -7.98 19.91
C GLY A 80 5.64 -7.98 19.75
N TRP A 81 4.90 -8.43 20.77
CA TRP A 81 3.44 -8.40 20.78
C TRP A 81 2.87 -6.99 20.66
N ASN A 82 3.38 -6.04 21.45
CA ASN A 82 2.90 -4.65 21.42
C ASN A 82 3.22 -3.96 20.10
N ALA A 83 4.39 -4.21 19.52
CA ALA A 83 4.78 -3.69 18.21
C ALA A 83 3.84 -4.22 17.11
N CYS A 84 3.61 -5.54 17.10
CA CYS A 84 2.67 -6.18 16.16
C CYS A 84 1.25 -5.62 16.32
N ARG A 85 0.75 -5.52 17.56
CA ARG A 85 -0.56 -4.94 17.86
C ARG A 85 -0.66 -3.48 17.42
N SER A 86 0.38 -2.69 17.64
CA SER A 86 0.43 -1.28 17.19
C SER A 86 0.37 -1.18 15.66
N ALA A 87 1.11 -2.04 14.95
CA ALA A 87 1.07 -2.09 13.50
C ALA A 87 -0.34 -2.44 12.98
N MET A 88 -0.99 -3.45 13.56
CA MET A 88 -2.37 -3.82 13.19
C MET A 88 -3.38 -2.70 13.44
N LEU A 89 -3.22 -1.91 14.51
CA LEU A 89 -4.12 -0.79 14.81
C LEU A 89 -3.90 0.44 13.91
N ASN A 90 -2.69 0.63 13.39
CA ASN A 90 -2.35 1.77 12.55
C ASN A 90 -2.39 1.46 11.05
N GLY A 91 -2.39 0.18 10.65
CA GLY A 91 -2.40 -0.25 9.24
C GLY A 91 -3.65 0.15 8.43
N GLY A 92 -4.74 0.54 9.09
CA GLY A 92 -5.96 1.04 8.44
C GLY A 92 -6.07 2.57 8.36
N LYS A 93 -4.99 3.31 8.66
CA LYS A 93 -4.98 4.79 8.67
C LYS A 93 -3.81 5.29 7.81
N SER A 94 -3.97 5.22 6.50
CA SER A 94 -3.16 6.00 5.55
C SER A 94 -4.05 6.81 4.64
#